data_AF-F5NQZ4-F1
#
_entry.id   AF-F5NQZ4-F1
#
_cell.length_a   1.000
_cell.length_b   1.000
_cell.length_c   1.000
_cell.angle_alpha   90.00
_cell.angle_beta   90.00
_cell.angle_gamma   90.00
#
_symmetry.space_group_name_H-M   'P 1'
#
loop_
_entity.id
_entity.type
_entity.pdbx_description
1 polymer ?
#
loop_
_entity_poly.entity_id
_entity_poly.type
_entity_poly.pdbx_seq_one_letter_code
_entity_poly.pdbx_strand_id
1 'polypeptide(L)'
;MPVHLSNNSGPNSELNIYQYGGGNSALALQTDARNSDLTITQHGGGNGADVGQGSDDSSIDLTQRGFGNSATLDQWNGKNSEMTVKQFGGGNGAAVDQTASNSSVNVTQVGFGNNATAHQY
;
A
#
# COMPACT_ATOMS: atom_id res chain seq x y z
N MET A 1 6.18 18.67 7.94
CA MET A 1 7.01 17.99 6.93
C MET A 1 6.41 16.60 6.71
N PRO A 2 6.26 16.12 5.46
CA PRO A 2 5.86 14.73 5.25
C PRO A 2 6.92 13.81 5.87
N VAL A 3 6.48 12.75 6.56
CA VAL A 3 7.36 11.69 7.05
C VAL A 3 7.33 10.59 6.00
N HIS A 4 8.49 10.36 5.39
CA HIS A 4 8.75 9.28 4.46
C HIS A 4 9.83 8.41 5.08
N LEU A 5 9.49 7.17 5.43
CA LEU A 5 10.45 6.15 5.80
C LEU A 5 10.28 4.98 4.86
N SER A 6 11.29 4.77 4.03
CA SER A 6 11.42 3.63 3.13
C SER A 6 12.61 2.80 3.56
N ASN A 7 12.43 1.49 3.65
CA ASN A 7 13.51 0.54 3.83
C ASN A 7 13.33 -0.57 2.80
N ASN A 8 14.28 -0.70 1.88
CA ASN A 8 14.29 -1.72 0.83
C ASN A 8 15.51 -2.60 1.04
N SER A 9 15.27 -3.87 1.37
CA SER A 9 16.32 -4.87 1.64
C SER A 9 16.25 -6.09 0.72
N GLY A 10 15.46 -6.03 -0.36
CA GLY A 10 15.33 -7.11 -1.34
C GLY A 10 16.22 -6.93 -2.59
N PRO A 11 16.92 -7.96 -3.09
CA PRO A 11 17.61 -7.88 -4.37
C PRO A 11 16.61 -7.73 -5.54
N ASN A 12 16.90 -6.78 -6.43
CA ASN A 12 16.07 -6.39 -7.59
C ASN A 12 14.66 -5.91 -7.23
N SER A 13 14.49 -5.30 -6.07
CA SER A 13 13.20 -4.82 -5.60
C SER A 13 13.14 -3.30 -5.61
N GLU A 14 11.97 -2.74 -5.87
CA GLU A 14 11.74 -1.31 -5.94
C GLU A 14 10.69 -0.87 -4.91
N LEU A 15 11.02 0.20 -4.17
CA LEU A 15 10.11 0.86 -3.25
C LEU A 15 10.02 2.33 -3.64
N ASN A 16 8.83 2.74 -4.08
CA ASN A 16 8.53 4.10 -4.49
C ASN A 16 7.41 4.71 -3.65
N ILE A 17 7.61 5.96 -3.21
CA ILE A 17 6.56 6.75 -2.56
C ILE A 17 6.49 8.12 -3.25
N TYR A 18 5.33 8.43 -3.79
CA TYR A 18 5.01 9.71 -4.42
C TYR A 18 3.94 10.43 -3.62
N GLN A 19 4.24 11.63 -3.11
CA GLN A 19 3.30 12.43 -2.33
C GLN A 19 3.13 13.81 -2.98
N TYR A 20 1.88 14.15 -3.27
CA TYR A 20 1.47 15.41 -3.87
C TYR A 20 0.44 16.09 -2.98
N GLY A 21 0.69 17.33 -2.58
CA GLY A 21 -0.14 18.09 -1.64
C GLY A 21 0.50 18.18 -0.25
N GLY A 22 -0.32 18.27 0.81
CA GLY A 22 0.16 18.65 2.15
C GLY A 22 -0.31 17.71 3.26
N GLY A 23 0.58 17.39 4.20
CA GLY A 23 0.23 16.58 5.37
C GLY A 23 0.01 15.09 5.10
N ASN A 24 0.40 14.59 3.92
CA ASN A 24 0.43 13.15 3.67
C ASN A 24 1.58 12.49 4.45
N SER A 25 1.38 11.25 4.87
CA SER A 25 2.34 10.41 5.59
C SER A 25 2.34 9.02 4.99
N ALA A 26 3.52 8.45 4.76
CA ALA A 26 3.67 7.11 4.24
C ALA A 26 4.86 6.41 4.90
N LEU A 27 4.59 5.27 5.50
CA LEU A 27 5.58 4.32 5.99
C LEU A 27 5.54 3.10 5.06
N ALA A 28 6.69 2.72 4.53
CA ALA A 28 6.82 1.52 3.72
C ALA A 28 8.05 0.71 4.11
N LEU A 29 7.85 -0.58 4.28
CA LEU A 29 8.89 -1.55 4.58
C LEU A 29 8.86 -2.65 3.51
N GLN A 30 9.98 -2.82 2.83
CA GLN A 30 10.22 -3.92 1.91
C GLN A 30 11.41 -4.74 2.38
N THR A 31 11.16 -5.97 2.84
CA THR A 31 12.19 -6.85 3.39
C THR A 31 11.93 -8.30 3.04
N ASP A 32 12.98 -9.06 2.74
CA ASP A 32 12.87 -10.43 2.26
C ASP A 32 11.95 -10.60 1.02
N ALA A 33 11.79 -9.54 0.23
CA ALA A 33 10.99 -9.52 -0.99
C ALA A 33 11.93 -9.39 -2.19
N ARG A 34 12.19 -10.46 -2.95
CA ARG A 34 13.04 -10.43 -4.16
C ARG A 34 12.22 -10.14 -5.41
N ASN A 35 12.78 -9.40 -6.37
CA ASN A 35 12.08 -9.01 -7.61
C ASN A 35 10.67 -8.47 -7.36
N SER A 36 10.53 -7.59 -6.38
CA SER A 36 9.21 -7.15 -5.90
C SER A 36 9.09 -5.64 -5.89
N ASP A 37 7.86 -5.15 -6.07
CA ASP A 37 7.58 -3.73 -6.24
C ASP A 37 6.57 -3.23 -5.22
N LEU A 38 6.89 -2.15 -4.53
CA LEU A 38 5.98 -1.45 -3.62
C LEU A 38 5.87 0.00 -4.07
N THR A 39 4.67 0.41 -4.50
CA THR A 39 4.39 1.80 -4.88
C THR A 39 3.27 2.39 -4.04
N ILE A 40 3.52 3.54 -3.42
CA ILE A 40 2.51 4.36 -2.74
C ILE A 40 2.41 5.71 -3.44
N THR A 41 1.21 6.06 -3.90
CA THR A 41 0.90 7.34 -4.51
C THR A 41 -0.21 8.06 -3.74
N GLN A 42 0.12 9.21 -3.14
CA GLN A 42 -0.82 10.02 -2.36
C GLN A 42 -1.00 11.39 -3.01
N HIS A 43 -2.23 11.72 -3.41
CA HIS A 43 -2.62 13.03 -3.91
C HIS A 43 -3.66 13.69 -2.99
N GLY A 44 -3.38 14.90 -2.55
CA GLY A 44 -4.28 15.71 -1.71
C GLY A 44 -3.71 15.92 -0.31
N GLY A 45 -4.54 15.80 0.72
CA GLY A 45 -4.17 16.27 2.07
C GLY A 45 -4.47 15.31 3.21
N GLY A 46 -3.50 15.09 4.10
CA GLY A 46 -3.72 14.28 5.30
C GLY A 46 -3.93 12.79 5.04
N ASN A 47 -3.47 12.25 3.90
CA ASN A 47 -3.56 10.81 3.65
C ASN A 47 -2.45 10.06 4.41
N GLY A 48 -2.78 8.91 4.98
CA GLY A 48 -1.88 8.03 5.73
C GLY A 48 -1.77 6.66 5.08
N ALA A 49 -0.55 6.13 5.00
CA ALA A 49 -0.28 4.79 4.51
C ALA A 49 0.77 4.10 5.39
N ASP A 50 0.52 2.83 5.72
CA ASP A 50 1.48 1.92 6.34
C ASP A 50 1.49 0.63 5.51
N VAL A 51 2.62 0.29 4.90
CA VAL A 51 2.71 -0.79 3.91
C VAL A 51 3.93 -1.68 4.17
N GLY A 52 3.69 -2.97 4.39
CA GLY A 52 4.71 -4.00 4.53
C GLY A 52 4.70 -4.98 3.36
N GLN A 53 5.86 -5.23 2.76
CA GLN A 53 6.04 -6.25 1.72
C GLN A 53 7.24 -7.15 2.03
N GLY A 54 6.97 -8.43 2.17
CA GLY A 54 7.97 -9.50 2.30
C GLY A 54 7.55 -10.77 1.58
N SER A 55 7.20 -10.61 0.31
CA SER A 55 6.81 -11.68 -0.60
C SER A 55 7.66 -11.59 -1.87
N ASP A 56 8.06 -12.73 -2.43
CA ASP A 56 8.91 -12.78 -3.64
C ASP A 56 8.07 -12.63 -4.92
N ASP A 57 8.66 -12.05 -5.98
CA ASP A 57 8.02 -11.86 -7.28
C ASP A 57 6.61 -11.23 -7.16
N SER A 58 6.43 -10.26 -6.26
CA SER A 58 5.11 -9.75 -5.86
C SER A 58 5.03 -8.22 -5.91
N SER A 59 3.82 -7.66 -5.93
CA SER A 59 3.61 -6.22 -5.99
C SER A 59 2.53 -5.69 -5.06
N ILE A 60 2.74 -4.48 -4.55
CA ILE A 60 1.74 -3.66 -3.86
C ILE A 60 1.63 -2.30 -4.57
N ASP A 61 0.42 -1.93 -5.01
CA ASP A 61 0.07 -0.59 -5.49
C ASP A 61 -1.01 0.03 -4.58
N LEU A 62 -0.63 1.11 -3.90
CA LEU A 62 -1.56 1.94 -3.14
C LEU A 62 -1.70 3.31 -3.79
N THR A 63 -2.93 3.67 -4.16
CA THR A 63 -3.28 5.02 -4.62
C THR A 63 -4.34 5.65 -3.72
N GLN A 64 -4.00 6.78 -3.10
CA GLN A 64 -4.93 7.59 -2.30
C GLN A 64 -5.10 8.97 -2.95
N ARG A 65 -6.33 9.33 -3.29
CA ARG A 65 -6.65 10.64 -3.87
C ARG A 65 -7.80 11.30 -3.12
N GLY A 66 -7.51 12.44 -2.51
CA GLY A 66 -8.46 13.23 -1.73
C GLY A 66 -7.89 13.59 -0.37
N PHE A 67 -8.67 13.45 0.70
CA PHE A 67 -8.23 13.88 2.03
C PHE A 67 -8.50 12.87 3.13
N GLY A 68 -7.59 12.76 4.10
CA GLY A 68 -7.81 11.94 5.29
C GLY A 68 -7.99 10.44 5.03
N ASN A 69 -7.57 9.92 3.88
CA ASN A 69 -7.64 8.48 3.63
C ASN A 69 -6.55 7.74 4.42
N SER A 70 -6.82 6.53 4.89
CA SER A 70 -5.91 5.68 5.64
C SER A 70 -5.86 4.29 5.03
N ALA A 71 -4.66 3.73 4.88
CA ALA A 71 -4.47 2.36 4.41
C ALA A 71 -3.37 1.65 5.22
N THR A 72 -3.65 0.40 5.60
CA THR A 72 -2.68 -0.54 6.18
C THR A 72 -2.65 -1.78 5.31
N LEU A 73 -1.52 -2.06 4.68
CA LEU A 73 -1.37 -3.12 3.68
C LEU A 73 -0.20 -4.03 4.04
N ASP A 74 -0.45 -5.33 4.12
CA ASP A 74 0.55 -6.33 4.51
C ASP A 74 0.56 -7.48 3.50
N GLN A 75 1.69 -7.69 2.82
CA GLN A 75 1.89 -8.80 1.88
C GLN A 75 3.10 -9.63 2.29
N TRP A 76 2.89 -10.78 2.93
CA TRP A 76 3.95 -11.56 3.57
C TRP A 76 3.88 -13.04 3.25
N ASN A 77 5.03 -13.69 3.09
CA ASN A 77 5.14 -15.14 2.88
C ASN A 77 4.45 -15.68 1.61
N GLY A 78 4.05 -14.78 0.70
CA GLY A 78 3.50 -15.12 -0.61
C GLY A 78 4.58 -15.17 -1.69
N LYS A 79 4.20 -15.73 -2.84
CA LYS A 79 4.96 -15.61 -4.09
C LYS A 79 4.02 -15.29 -5.24
N ASN A 80 4.45 -14.50 -6.21
CA ASN A 80 3.68 -14.19 -7.42
C ASN A 80 2.28 -13.62 -7.07
N SER A 81 2.25 -12.60 -6.22
CA SER A 81 1.01 -12.06 -5.66
C SER A 81 0.90 -10.56 -5.84
N GLU A 82 -0.32 -10.08 -6.07
CA GLU A 82 -0.58 -8.67 -6.36
C GLU A 82 -1.61 -8.09 -5.38
N MET A 83 -1.32 -6.91 -4.83
CA MET A 83 -2.24 -6.15 -4.00
C MET A 83 -2.44 -4.76 -4.61
N THR A 84 -3.68 -4.43 -4.97
CA THR A 84 -4.04 -3.09 -5.44
C THR A 84 -5.11 -2.47 -4.54
N VAL A 85 -4.81 -1.30 -3.97
CA VAL A 85 -5.75 -0.51 -3.16
C VAL A 85 -5.89 0.90 -3.70
N LYS A 86 -7.13 1.29 -4.01
CA LYS A 86 -7.48 2.62 -4.55
C LYS A 86 -8.52 3.30 -3.68
N GLN A 87 -8.17 4.44 -3.09
CA GLN A 87 -9.08 5.24 -2.25
C GLN A 87 -9.30 6.61 -2.89
N PHE A 88 -10.53 6.89 -3.30
CA PHE A 88 -10.94 8.15 -3.89
C PHE A 88 -11.97 8.85 -3.00
N GLY A 89 -11.70 10.10 -2.63
CA GLY A 89 -12.58 10.91 -1.78
C GLY A 89 -11.99 11.15 -0.39
N GLY A 90 -12.83 11.16 0.64
CA GLY A 90 -12.45 11.64 1.97
C GLY A 90 -12.65 10.62 3.09
N GLY A 91 -11.65 10.42 3.94
CA GLY A 91 -11.83 9.61 5.15
C GLY A 91 -12.05 8.11 4.90
N ASN A 92 -11.58 7.55 3.78
CA ASN A 92 -11.68 6.11 3.54
C ASN A 92 -10.61 5.35 4.33
N GLY A 93 -10.95 4.17 4.85
CA GLY A 93 -10.07 3.25 5.56
C GLY A 93 -9.96 1.91 4.82
N ALA A 94 -8.75 1.42 4.60
CA ALA A 94 -8.49 0.11 4.03
C ALA A 94 -7.51 -0.68 4.92
N ALA A 95 -7.83 -1.93 5.20
CA ALA A 95 -6.93 -2.89 5.83
C ALA A 95 -6.86 -4.15 4.97
N VAL A 96 -5.67 -4.49 4.47
CA VAL A 96 -5.50 -5.66 3.60
C VAL A 96 -4.33 -6.50 4.08
N ASP A 97 -4.58 -7.80 4.23
CA ASP A 97 -3.57 -8.79 4.58
C ASP A 97 -3.61 -9.93 3.55
N GLN A 98 -2.48 -10.19 2.91
CA GLN A 98 -2.34 -11.18 1.86
C GLN A 98 -1.11 -12.06 2.10
N THR A 99 -1.35 -13.33 2.40
CA THR A 99 -0.31 -14.35 2.58
C THR A 99 -0.36 -15.48 1.56
N ALA A 100 -1.44 -15.58 0.79
CA ALA A 100 -1.60 -16.60 -0.25
C ALA A 100 -0.62 -16.37 -1.41
N SER A 101 -0.03 -17.44 -1.96
CA SER A 101 0.74 -17.38 -3.22
C SER A 101 -0.18 -17.43 -4.45
N ASN A 102 0.26 -16.85 -5.58
CA ASN A 102 -0.50 -16.79 -6.84
C ASN A 102 -1.88 -16.15 -6.66
N SER A 103 -1.93 -15.05 -5.92
CA SER A 103 -3.17 -14.46 -5.44
C SER A 103 -3.25 -12.97 -5.79
N SER A 104 -4.46 -12.43 -5.86
CA SER A 104 -4.69 -11.02 -6.19
C SER A 104 -5.79 -10.45 -5.29
N VAL A 105 -5.47 -9.36 -4.60
CA VAL A 105 -6.44 -8.57 -3.82
C VAL A 105 -6.63 -7.21 -4.47
N ASN A 106 -7.89 -6.84 -4.71
CA ASN A 106 -8.27 -5.56 -5.28
C ASN A 106 -9.30 -4.87 -4.38
N VAL A 107 -8.94 -3.72 -3.81
CA VAL A 107 -9.83 -2.87 -3.01
C VAL A 107 -9.99 -1.53 -3.70
N THR A 108 -11.23 -1.13 -3.99
CA THR A 108 -11.55 0.21 -4.50
C THR A 108 -12.64 0.85 -3.66
N GLN A 109 -12.35 2.02 -3.09
CA GLN A 109 -13.27 2.81 -2.29
C GLN A 109 -13.47 4.18 -2.95
N VAL A 110 -14.73 4.58 -3.14
CA VAL A 110 -15.10 5.87 -3.73
C VAL A 110 -16.11 6.56 -2.83
N GLY A 111 -15.88 7.83 -2.49
CA GLY A 111 -16.78 8.63 -1.67
C GLY A 111 -16.19 8.96 -0.31
N PHE A 112 -17.04 9.03 0.72
CA PHE A 112 -16.67 9.50 2.04
C PHE A 112 -16.90 8.42 3.11
N GLY A 113 -15.89 8.19 3.97
CA GLY A 113 -16.04 7.35 5.15
C GLY A 113 -16.19 5.85 4.89
N ASN A 114 -15.74 5.34 3.73
CA ASN A 114 -15.81 3.90 3.47
C ASN A 114 -14.78 3.15 4.31
N ASN A 115 -15.11 1.94 4.77
CA ASN A 115 -14.17 1.02 5.41
C ASN A 115 -14.18 -0.31 4.66
N ALA A 116 -13.01 -0.82 4.30
CA ALA A 116 -12.84 -2.08 3.59
C ALA A 116 -11.76 -2.92 4.28
N THR A 117 -12.06 -4.20 4.47
CA THR A 117 -11.11 -5.18 4.97
C THR A 117 -11.06 -6.35 4.01
N ALA A 118 -9.86 -6.77 3.62
CA ALA A 118 -9.65 -7.94 2.79
C ALA A 118 -8.55 -8.82 3.38
N HIS A 119 -8.80 -10.12 3.38
CA HIS A 119 -7.85 -11.13 3.84
C HIS A 119 -7.77 -12.23 2.80
N GLN A 120 -6.57 -12.63 2.43
CA GLN A 120 -6.34 -13.73 1.49
C GLN A 120 -5.19 -14.62 1.98
N TYR A 121 -5.53 -15.87 2.32
CA TYR A 121 -4.62 -16.86 2.92
C TYR A 121 -4.39 -18.06 2.01
#